data_AF-A0A3B9L596-F1
#
_entry.id   AF-A0A3B9L596-F1
#
_cell.length_a   1.000
_cell.length_b   1.000
_cell.length_c   1.000
_cell.angle_alpha   90.00
_cell.angle_beta   90.00
_cell.angle_gamma   90.00
#
_symmetry.space_group_name_H-M   'P 1'
#
loop_
_entity.id
_entity.type
_entity.pdbx_description
1 polymer ?
#
loop_
_entity_poly.entity_id
_entity_poly.type
_entity_poly.pdbx_seq_one_letter_code
_entity_poly.pdbx_strand_id
1 'polypeptide(L)'
;MNTLDLAKEGPVIPVIVINRVEDAVPMAEALLEGGIKVLEVTLRSACALQAMEQIAKHVPDAILGSGTVRNLKDAQASFDVGCKFAVSPGYTSELGQFARKIGLSLLPGVSTGSEIMTANADDYYFLKL
;
A
#
# COMPACT_ATOMS: atom_id res chain seq x y z
N MET A 1 7.62 7.89 5.16
CA MET A 1 8.38 7.59 3.92
C MET A 1 7.74 8.40 2.80
N ASN A 2 8.50 9.02 1.90
CA ASN A 2 7.89 9.62 0.71
C ASN A 2 7.53 8.49 -0.26
N THR A 3 6.37 8.52 -0.92
CA THR A 3 6.00 7.45 -1.86
C THR A 3 6.93 7.37 -3.07
N LEU A 4 7.61 8.45 -3.45
CA LEU A 4 8.69 8.42 -4.45
C LEU A 4 9.88 7.56 -4.03
N ASP A 5 10.10 7.37 -2.72
CA ASP A 5 11.19 6.50 -2.25
C ASP A 5 10.89 5.02 -2.53
N LEU A 6 9.62 4.62 -2.65
CA LEU A 6 9.24 3.26 -3.04
C LEU A 6 9.84 2.86 -4.40
N ALA A 7 9.90 3.82 -5.35
CA ALA A 7 10.47 3.58 -6.68
C ALA A 7 12.00 3.40 -6.66
N LYS A 8 12.68 3.77 -5.57
CA LYS A 8 14.13 3.57 -5.40
C LYS A 8 14.46 2.20 -4.84
N GLU A 9 13.50 1.53 -4.21
CA GLU A 9 13.69 0.22 -3.56
C GLU A 9 13.69 -0.95 -4.55
N GLY A 10 13.22 -0.73 -5.78
CA GLY A 10 13.28 -1.72 -6.85
C GLY A 10 12.53 -1.27 -8.11
N PRO A 11 12.76 -1.93 -9.25
CA PRO A 11 12.13 -1.58 -10.52
C PRO A 11 10.64 -1.97 -10.59
N VAL A 12 10.15 -2.78 -9.65
CA VAL A 12 8.79 -3.34 -9.65
C VAL A 12 8.18 -3.32 -8.24
N ILE A 13 6.85 -3.12 -8.19
CA ILE A 13 6.03 -3.30 -7.00
C ILE A 13 4.98 -4.37 -7.34
N PRO A 14 5.12 -5.63 -6.86
CA PRO A 14 4.13 -6.67 -7.11
C PRO A 14 2.80 -6.34 -6.42
N VAL A 15 1.70 -6.53 -7.16
CA VAL A 15 0.33 -6.46 -6.64
C VAL A 15 -0.14 -7.86 -6.27
N ILE A 16 -0.33 -8.10 -4.98
CA ILE A 16 -0.50 -9.45 -4.42
C ILE A 16 -1.93 -9.62 -3.91
N VAL A 17 -2.53 -10.78 -4.19
CA VAL A 17 -3.78 -11.24 -3.56
C VAL A 17 -3.43 -12.48 -2.76
N ILE A 18 -3.68 -12.45 -1.45
CA ILE A 18 -3.44 -13.57 -0.55
C ILE A 18 -4.80 -14.17 -0.19
N ASN A 19 -5.01 -15.46 -0.44
CA ASN A 19 -6.28 -16.14 -0.13
C ASN A 19 -6.22 -16.97 1.15
N ARG A 20 -5.01 -17.29 1.63
CA ARG A 20 -4.76 -18.09 2.83
C ARG A 20 -3.69 -17.39 3.67
N VAL A 21 -3.94 -17.26 4.98
CA VAL A 21 -3.01 -16.53 5.88
C VAL A 21 -1.66 -17.24 5.95
N GLU A 22 -1.65 -18.57 5.92
CA GLU A 22 -0.44 -19.37 5.95
C GLU A 22 0.51 -19.14 4.76
N ASP A 23 0.01 -18.62 3.63
CA ASP A 23 0.83 -18.32 2.47
C ASP A 23 1.57 -16.98 2.62
N ALA A 24 1.19 -16.13 3.58
CA ALA A 24 1.61 -14.73 3.64
C ALA A 24 3.12 -14.56 3.95
N VAL A 25 3.59 -15.20 5.03
CA VAL A 25 4.99 -15.10 5.47
C VAL A 25 5.94 -15.81 4.49
N PRO A 26 5.70 -17.08 4.08
CA PRO A 26 6.59 -17.75 3.13
C PRO A 26 6.72 -17.02 1.79
N MET A 27 5.61 -16.44 1.30
CA MET A 27 5.62 -15.65 0.07
C MET A 27 6.46 -14.36 0.24
N ALA A 28 6.29 -13.63 1.34
CA ALA A 28 7.04 -12.41 1.59
C ALA A 28 8.55 -12.66 1.74
N GLU A 29 8.94 -13.74 2.43
CA GLU A 29 10.34 -14.17 2.55
C GLU A 29 10.94 -14.53 1.19
N ALA A 30 10.23 -15.30 0.37
CA ALA A 30 10.68 -15.68 -0.97
C ALA A 30 10.85 -14.46 -1.88
N LEU A 31 9.95 -13.47 -1.81
CA LEU A 31 10.09 -12.22 -2.57
C LEU A 31 11.31 -11.42 -2.11
N LEU A 32 11.57 -11.34 -0.81
CA LEU A 32 12.76 -10.68 -0.28
C LEU A 32 14.06 -11.36 -0.72
N GLU A 33 14.11 -12.69 -0.66
CA GLU A 33 15.26 -13.46 -1.16
C GLU A 33 15.50 -13.20 -2.66
N GLY A 34 14.42 -13.05 -3.44
CA GLY A 34 14.46 -12.63 -4.84
C GLY A 34 14.79 -11.16 -5.08
N GLY A 35 15.06 -10.38 -4.03
CA GLY A 35 15.40 -8.95 -4.11
C GLY A 35 14.22 -7.99 -4.24
N ILE A 36 12.99 -8.47 -4.06
CA ILE A 36 11.77 -7.66 -4.12
C ILE A 36 11.36 -7.24 -2.70
N LYS A 37 11.66 -5.99 -2.34
CA LYS A 37 11.43 -5.46 -0.99
C LYS A 37 10.05 -4.85 -0.77
N VAL A 38 9.48 -4.22 -1.79
CA VAL A 38 8.20 -3.51 -1.68
C VAL A 38 7.07 -4.45 -2.04
N LEU A 39 6.12 -4.66 -1.13
CA LEU A 39 5.02 -5.62 -1.31
C LEU A 39 3.67 -4.88 -1.23
N GLU A 40 2.89 -4.84 -2.32
CA GLU A 40 1.52 -4.32 -2.32
C GLU A 40 0.51 -5.47 -2.14
N VAL A 41 0.08 -5.74 -0.91
CA VAL A 41 -0.97 -6.74 -0.65
C VAL A 41 -2.34 -6.07 -0.76
N THR A 42 -3.23 -6.56 -1.61
CA THR A 42 -4.53 -5.89 -1.86
C THR A 42 -5.62 -6.31 -0.87
N LEU A 43 -6.50 -5.38 -0.49
CA LEU A 43 -7.71 -5.62 0.31
C LEU A 43 -8.84 -6.32 -0.49
N ARG A 44 -8.47 -7.30 -1.33
CA ARG A 44 -9.39 -8.03 -2.23
C ARG A 44 -9.70 -9.45 -1.77
N SER A 45 -9.25 -9.84 -0.58
CA SER A 45 -9.57 -11.12 0.05
C SER A 45 -10.02 -10.92 1.50
N ALA A 46 -10.76 -11.88 2.04
CA ALA A 46 -11.24 -11.83 3.42
C ALA A 46 -10.11 -11.88 4.47
N CYS A 47 -8.97 -12.49 4.13
CA CYS A 47 -7.83 -12.67 5.02
C CYS A 47 -6.72 -11.61 4.83
N ALA A 48 -6.91 -10.61 3.96
CA ALA A 48 -5.87 -9.66 3.59
C ALA A 48 -5.23 -8.95 4.78
N LEU A 49 -6.03 -8.42 5.72
CA LEU A 49 -5.52 -7.71 6.90
C LEU A 49 -4.74 -8.65 7.84
N GLN A 50 -5.24 -9.87 8.06
CA GLN A 50 -4.53 -10.87 8.87
C GLN A 50 -3.20 -11.28 8.21
N ALA A 51 -3.20 -11.45 6.89
CA ALA A 51 -1.98 -11.75 6.13
C ALA A 51 -0.97 -10.60 6.23
N MET A 52 -1.41 -9.34 6.09
CA MET A 52 -0.57 -8.15 6.27
C MET A 52 0.04 -8.10 7.68
N GLU A 53 -0.77 -8.35 8.71
CA GLU A 53 -0.29 -8.39 10.10
C GLU A 53 0.78 -9.47 10.30
N GLN A 54 0.59 -10.67 9.73
CA GLN A 54 1.61 -11.72 9.79
C GLN A 54 2.91 -11.32 9.09
N ILE A 55 2.82 -10.70 7.91
CA ILE A 55 4.00 -10.21 7.17
C ILE A 55 4.72 -9.11 7.96
N ALA A 56 3.99 -8.10 8.45
CA ALA A 56 4.56 -7.00 9.21
C ALA A 56 5.30 -7.47 10.47
N LYS A 57 4.76 -8.51 11.13
CA LYS A 57 5.32 -9.06 12.35
C LYS A 57 6.56 -9.93 12.12
N HIS A 58 6.54 -10.79 11.09
CA HIS A 58 7.57 -11.82 10.90
C HIS A 58 8.60 -11.45 9.84
N VAL A 59 8.30 -10.49 8.97
CA VAL A 59 9.14 -10.09 7.83
C VAL A 59 9.35 -8.56 7.83
N PRO A 60 9.96 -7.99 8.90
CA PRO A 60 10.04 -6.53 9.10
C PRO A 60 10.87 -5.78 8.03
N ASP A 61 11.77 -6.50 7.36
CA ASP A 61 12.60 -5.99 6.26
C ASP A 61 11.77 -5.74 4.99
N ALA A 62 10.59 -6.36 4.86
CA ALA A 62 9.66 -6.03 3.80
C ALA A 62 9.08 -4.62 3.99
N ILE A 63 8.99 -3.89 2.89
CA ILE A 63 8.23 -2.64 2.82
C ILE A 63 6.81 -3.02 2.43
N LEU A 64 6.03 -3.39 3.43
CA LEU A 64 4.64 -3.79 3.26
C LEU A 64 3.75 -2.58 3.02
N GLY A 65 2.91 -2.65 2.00
CA GLY A 65 1.82 -1.71 1.76
C GLY A 65 0.52 -2.41 1.42
N SER A 66 -0.57 -1.70 1.65
CA SER A 66 -1.92 -2.15 1.35
C SER A 66 -2.41 -1.59 0.02
N GLY A 67 -2.84 -2.44 -0.91
CA GLY A 67 -3.52 -2.02 -2.14
C GLY A 67 -5.04 -2.05 -2.02
N THR A 68 -5.74 -1.36 -2.92
CA THR A 68 -7.22 -1.28 -2.95
C THR A 68 -7.80 -0.56 -1.71
N VAL A 69 -7.10 0.43 -1.17
CA VAL A 69 -7.63 1.28 -0.08
C VAL A 69 -8.65 2.26 -0.65
N ARG A 70 -9.92 2.16 -0.25
CA ARG A 70 -11.02 2.94 -0.88
C ARG A 70 -11.60 4.02 0.02
N ASN A 71 -11.35 3.94 1.32
CA ASN A 71 -11.96 4.83 2.31
C ASN A 71 -11.08 4.92 3.57
N LEU A 72 -11.48 5.76 4.52
CA LEU A 72 -10.74 6.04 5.74
C LEU A 72 -10.62 4.82 6.65
N LYS A 73 -11.65 3.95 6.68
CA LYS A 73 -11.63 2.71 7.45
C LYS A 73 -10.59 1.73 6.90
N ASP A 74 -10.51 1.61 5.58
CA ASP A 74 -9.49 0.80 4.92
C ASP A 74 -8.09 1.33 5.26
N ALA A 75 -7.88 2.66 5.16
CA ALA A 75 -6.59 3.28 5.48
C ALA A 75 -6.19 3.08 6.94
N GLN A 76 -7.12 3.27 7.87
CA GLN A 76 -6.87 3.03 9.29
C GLN A 76 -6.52 1.57 9.56
N ALA A 77 -7.30 0.63 9.02
CA ALA A 77 -7.06 -0.80 9.20
C ALA A 77 -5.69 -1.22 8.64
N SER A 78 -5.29 -0.67 7.49
CA SER A 78 -3.96 -0.91 6.91
C SER A 78 -2.82 -0.35 7.78
N PHE A 79 -3.00 0.84 8.34
CA PHE A 79 -2.04 1.41 9.28
C PHE A 79 -1.91 0.55 10.55
N ASP A 80 -3.04 0.13 11.12
CA ASP A 80 -3.09 -0.65 12.36
C ASP A 80 -2.37 -2.00 12.26
N VAL A 81 -2.41 -2.64 11.07
CA VAL A 81 -1.70 -3.91 10.81
C VAL A 81 -0.23 -3.74 10.39
N GLY A 82 0.28 -2.50 10.40
CA GLY A 82 1.70 -2.22 10.18
C GLY A 82 2.09 -1.94 8.73
N CYS A 83 1.15 -1.61 7.82
CA CYS A 83 1.52 -1.16 6.49
C CYS A 83 2.25 0.18 6.53
N LYS A 84 3.34 0.30 5.78
CA LYS A 84 4.18 1.51 5.67
C LYS A 84 3.65 2.49 4.60
N PHE A 85 2.85 1.98 3.66
CA PHE A 85 2.19 2.77 2.62
C PHE A 85 0.86 2.14 2.19
N ALA A 86 0.05 2.89 1.46
CA ALA A 86 -1.19 2.46 0.86
C ALA A 86 -1.26 2.85 -0.62
N VAL A 87 -2.02 2.06 -1.39
CA VAL A 87 -2.37 2.31 -2.78
C VAL A 87 -3.89 2.31 -2.90
N SER A 88 -4.45 3.40 -3.40
CA SER A 88 -5.88 3.52 -3.68
C SER A 88 -6.14 3.38 -5.19
N PRO A 89 -7.31 2.89 -5.62
CA PRO A 89 -7.67 2.82 -7.04
C PRO A 89 -8.05 4.18 -7.63
N GLY A 90 -8.39 5.15 -6.77
CA GLY A 90 -8.77 6.51 -7.13
C GLY A 90 -8.34 7.49 -6.03
N TYR A 91 -8.55 8.78 -6.26
CA TYR A 91 -8.20 9.82 -5.29
C TYR A 91 -9.42 10.59 -4.81
N THR A 92 -9.47 10.84 -3.49
CA THR A 92 -10.33 11.86 -2.89
C THR A 92 -9.50 12.65 -1.88
N SER A 93 -9.75 13.96 -1.77
CA SER A 93 -9.07 14.80 -0.78
C SER A 93 -9.27 14.30 0.65
N GLU A 94 -10.44 13.75 0.96
CA GLU A 94 -10.73 13.16 2.27
C GLU A 94 -9.76 12.01 2.60
N LEU A 95 -9.55 11.08 1.66
CA LEU A 95 -8.64 9.96 1.84
C LEU A 95 -7.19 10.44 1.93
N GLY A 96 -6.78 11.36 1.05
CA GLY A 96 -5.42 11.92 1.03
C GLY A 96 -5.06 12.66 2.31
N GLN A 97 -5.97 13.49 2.82
CA GLN A 97 -5.77 14.22 4.07
C GLN A 97 -5.76 13.27 5.29
N PHE A 98 -6.64 12.27 5.29
CA PHE A 98 -6.67 11.29 6.37
C PHE A 98 -5.40 10.43 6.42
N ALA A 99 -4.94 9.91 5.28
CA ALA A 99 -3.71 9.13 5.19
C ALA A 99 -2.51 9.93 5.72
N ARG A 100 -2.40 11.21 5.33
CA ARG A 100 -1.39 12.14 5.84
C ARG A 100 -1.49 12.32 7.36
N LYS A 101 -2.70 12.52 7.89
CA LYS A 101 -2.96 12.70 9.33
C LYS A 101 -2.49 11.51 10.16
N ILE A 102 -2.72 10.28 9.69
CA ILE A 102 -2.31 9.06 10.40
C ILE A 102 -0.85 8.66 10.11
N GLY A 103 -0.15 9.38 9.23
CA GLY A 103 1.24 9.07 8.86
C GLY A 103 1.38 7.90 7.89
N LEU A 104 0.30 7.48 7.22
CA LEU A 104 0.31 6.44 6.20
C LEU A 104 0.61 7.07 4.83
N SER A 105 1.75 6.70 4.24
CA SER A 105 2.15 7.20 2.92
C SER A 105 1.17 6.69 1.85
N LEU A 106 0.50 7.58 1.10
CA LEU A 106 -0.46 7.19 0.07
C LEU A 106 0.11 7.37 -1.34
N LEU A 107 0.04 6.33 -2.17
CA LEU A 107 0.26 6.34 -3.61
C LEU A 107 -1.12 6.23 -4.29
N PRO A 108 -1.76 7.35 -4.62
CA PRO A 108 -3.12 7.31 -5.11
C PRO A 108 -3.20 6.95 -6.59
N GLY A 109 -4.19 6.15 -6.93
CA GLY A 109 -4.64 5.94 -8.30
C GLY A 109 -5.41 7.14 -8.83
N VAL A 110 -5.28 7.40 -10.13
CA VAL A 110 -6.04 8.43 -10.86
C VAL A 110 -6.31 7.93 -12.28
N SER A 111 -7.47 8.26 -12.83
CA SER A 111 -7.88 7.87 -14.20
C SER A 111 -8.22 9.07 -15.07
N THR A 112 -8.41 10.26 -14.50
CA THR A 112 -8.77 11.48 -15.23
C THR A 112 -7.86 12.67 -14.91
N GLY A 113 -7.83 13.66 -15.81
CA GLY A 113 -7.11 14.92 -15.59
C GLY A 113 -7.59 15.67 -14.33
N SER A 114 -8.89 15.64 -14.04
CA SER A 114 -9.45 16.26 -12.83
C SER A 114 -8.96 15.58 -11.55
N GLU A 115 -8.84 14.25 -11.54
CA GLU A 115 -8.28 13.51 -10.40
C GLU A 115 -6.80 13.79 -10.21
N ILE A 116 -6.02 13.89 -11.29
CA ILE A 116 -4.61 14.32 -11.25
C ILE A 116 -4.50 15.72 -10.63
N MET A 117 -5.30 16.68 -11.10
CA MET A 117 -5.29 18.04 -10.56
C MET A 117 -5.67 18.08 -9.08
N THR A 118 -6.66 17.28 -8.68
CA THR A 118 -7.11 17.20 -7.29
C THR A 118 -6.04 16.58 -6.38
N ALA A 119 -5.37 15.51 -6.83
CA ALA A 119 -4.25 14.90 -6.11
C ALA A 119 -3.06 15.87 -5.97
N ASN A 120 -2.69 16.56 -7.05
CA ASN A 120 -1.60 17.55 -7.04
C ASN A 120 -1.91 18.74 -6.12
N ALA A 121 -3.18 19.16 -6.01
CA ALA A 121 -3.59 20.24 -5.11
C ALA A 121 -3.43 19.88 -3.62
N ASP A 122 -3.43 18.58 -3.31
CA ASP A 122 -3.20 18.04 -1.96
C ASP A 122 -1.76 17.49 -1.80
N ASP A 123 -0.82 17.93 -2.65
CA ASP A 123 0.61 17.58 -2.65
C ASP A 123 0.92 16.10 -2.93
N TYR A 124 0.10 15.41 -3.72
CA TYR A 124 0.41 14.08 -4.24
C TYR A 124 0.86 14.17 -5.70
N TYR A 125 2.15 13.90 -5.95
CA TYR A 125 2.76 14.00 -7.29
C TYR A 125 3.24 12.67 -7.87
N PHE A 126 3.29 11.61 -7.05
CA PHE A 126 3.54 10.26 -7.51
C PHE A 126 2.20 9.53 -7.54
N LEU A 127 1.70 9.25 -8.74
CA LEU A 127 0.35 8.78 -9.00
C LEU A 127 0.41 7.45 -9.77
N LYS A 128 -0.55 6.56 -9.49
CA LYS A 128 -0.76 5.31 -10.23
C LYS A 128 -1.83 5.53 -11.30
N LEU A 129 -1.54 5.12 -12.54
CA LEU A 129 -2.48 5.18 -13.67
C LEU A 129 -3.20 3.84 -13.87
#